data_AF-A0A2T5I8R3-F1
#
_entry.id   AF-A0A2T5I8R3-F1
#
_cell.length_a   1.000
_cell.length_b   1.000
_cell.length_c   1.000
_cell.angle_alpha   90.00
_cell.angle_beta   90.00
_cell.angle_gamma   90.00
#
_symmetry.space_group_name_H-M   'P 1'
#
loop_
_entity.id
_entity.type
_entity.pdbx_description
1 polymer ?
#
loop_
_entity_poly.entity_id
_entity_poly.type
_entity_poly.pdbx_seq_one_letter_code
_entity_poly.pdbx_strand_id
1 'polypeptide(L)'
;MNSSGLYSGNRFRQAIVHYLLGRTAQAISSFIFIIWLVRLLSPIDYGAYMVLWGMVEMMAPLSSLGMLEAVRRFLPELALRGAPSALAWFVRWMTLIRFAIMIIWTALISAFWLDISAWLGFSTPQQDATLVAVGLIITVIGFRYASEMLESLLE
;
A
#
# COMPACT_ATOMS: atom_id res chain seq x y z
N MET A 1 -8.70 31.25 -23.00
CA MET A 1 -9.29 29.91 -22.86
C MET A 1 -9.74 29.74 -21.42
N ASN A 2 -11.05 29.53 -21.20
CA ASN A 2 -11.71 29.49 -19.89
C ASN A 2 -11.13 28.42 -18.95
N SER A 3 -10.53 28.84 -17.85
CA SER A 3 -9.98 28.00 -16.77
C SER A 3 -10.95 27.84 -15.58
N SER A 4 -12.26 27.75 -15.84
CA SER A 4 -13.30 27.74 -14.79
C SER A 4 -14.02 26.38 -14.60
N GLY A 5 -13.42 25.26 -15.03
CA GLY A 5 -14.10 23.96 -15.07
C GLY A 5 -13.45 22.76 -14.37
N LEU A 6 -12.20 22.85 -13.90
CA LEU A 6 -11.48 21.67 -13.38
C LEU A 6 -11.72 21.43 -11.89
N TYR A 7 -11.86 22.47 -11.08
CA TYR A 7 -12.17 22.41 -9.65
C TYR A 7 -13.52 23.11 -9.38
N SER A 8 -14.64 22.41 -9.62
CA SER A 8 -15.95 22.86 -9.15
C SER A 8 -16.24 22.23 -7.79
N GLY A 9 -16.79 23.00 -6.85
CA GLY A 9 -17.12 22.51 -5.50
C GLY A 9 -18.01 21.25 -5.51
N ASN A 10 -18.83 21.07 -6.56
CA ASN A 10 -19.62 19.86 -6.74
C ASN A 10 -18.76 18.62 -7.07
N ARG A 11 -17.70 18.76 -7.88
CA ARG A 11 -16.77 17.66 -8.19
C ARG A 11 -15.92 17.29 -6.97
N PHE A 12 -15.51 18.29 -6.19
CA PHE A 12 -14.80 18.07 -4.93
C PHE A 12 -15.67 17.34 -3.90
N ARG A 13 -16.93 17.76 -3.73
CA ARG A 13 -17.89 17.10 -2.84
C ARG A 13 -18.14 15.64 -3.26
N GLN A 14 -18.27 15.37 -4.56
CA GLN A 14 -18.37 13.99 -5.07
C GLN A 14 -17.11 13.17 -4.83
N ALA A 15 -15.92 13.74 -5.05
CA ALA A 15 -14.65 13.07 -4.80
C ALA A 15 -14.48 12.69 -3.31
N ILE A 16 -14.83 13.60 -2.40
CA ILE A 16 -14.83 13.34 -0.95
C ILE A 16 -15.79 12.20 -0.60
N VAL A 17 -17.01 12.19 -1.17
CA VAL A 17 -17.99 11.13 -0.91
C VAL A 17 -17.44 9.77 -1.35
N HIS A 18 -16.85 9.67 -2.54
CA HIS A 18 -16.24 8.41 -3.01
C HIS A 18 -15.06 7.98 -2.14
N TYR A 19 -14.22 8.93 -1.74
CA TYR A 19 -13.08 8.67 -0.86
C TYR A 19 -13.52 8.18 0.53
N LEU A 20 -14.49 8.87 1.16
CA LEU A 20 -15.03 8.48 2.46
C LEU A 20 -15.71 7.11 2.40
N LEU A 21 -16.50 6.84 1.36
CA LEU A 21 -17.17 5.56 1.20
C LEU A 21 -16.15 4.42 1.09
N GLY A 22 -15.08 4.62 0.30
CA GLY A 22 -13.97 3.67 0.21
C GLY A 22 -13.28 3.45 1.55
N ARG A 23 -12.97 4.53 2.28
CA ARG A 23 -12.28 4.47 3.58
C ARG A 23 -13.12 3.81 4.67
N THR A 24 -14.42 4.07 4.70
CA THR A 24 -15.36 3.40 5.62
C THR A 24 -15.50 1.91 5.28
N ALA A 25 -15.65 1.57 3.99
CA ALA A 25 -15.70 0.17 3.56
C ALA A 25 -14.40 -0.58 3.92
N GLN A 26 -13.25 0.04 3.72
CA GLN A 26 -11.95 -0.49 4.14
C GLN A 26 -11.90 -0.73 5.66
N ALA A 27 -12.28 0.26 6.48
CA ALA A 27 -12.24 0.16 7.93
C ALA A 27 -13.15 -0.98 8.46
N ILE A 28 -14.36 -1.10 7.91
CA ILE A 28 -15.29 -2.18 8.26
C ILE A 28 -14.71 -3.54 7.84
N SER A 29 -14.14 -3.63 6.64
CA SER A 29 -13.54 -4.86 6.13
C SER A 29 -12.36 -5.30 7.00
N SER A 30 -11.48 -4.36 7.37
CA SER A 30 -10.36 -4.63 8.27
C SER A 30 -10.83 -5.08 9.66
N PHE A 31 -11.88 -4.45 10.19
CA PHE A 31 -12.45 -4.84 11.49
C PHE A 31 -13.02 -6.27 11.48
N ILE A 32 -13.81 -6.60 10.46
CA ILE A 32 -14.36 -7.96 10.27
C ILE A 32 -13.21 -8.97 10.10
N PHE A 33 -12.20 -8.63 9.30
CA PHE A 33 -11.05 -9.48 9.07
C PHE A 33 -10.29 -9.79 10.36
N ILE A 34 -10.03 -8.79 11.20
CA ILE A 34 -9.38 -8.99 12.51
C ILE A 34 -10.19 -9.95 13.39
N ILE A 35 -11.51 -9.78 13.47
CA ILE A 35 -12.38 -10.66 14.27
C ILE A 35 -12.32 -12.10 13.74
N TRP A 36 -12.36 -12.28 12.42
CA TRP A 36 -12.22 -13.59 11.79
C TRP A 36 -10.87 -14.22 12.10
N LEU A 37 -9.79 -13.45 12.01
CA LEU A 37 -8.44 -13.93 12.21
C LEU A 37 -8.24 -14.44 13.64
N VAL A 38 -8.73 -13.71 14.63
CA VAL A 38 -8.68 -14.11 16.05
C VAL A 38 -9.54 -15.36 16.33
N ARG A 39 -10.60 -15.60 15.56
CA ARG A 39 -11.45 -16.80 15.73
C ARG A 39 -10.95 -18.04 14.99
N LEU A 40 -10.29 -17.86 13.85
CA LEU A 40 -9.88 -18.96 12.98
C LEU A 40 -8.49 -19.50 13.32
N LEU A 41 -7.57 -18.64 13.79
CA LEU A 41 -6.20 -19.05 14.08
C LEU A 41 -6.04 -19.48 15.53
N SER A 42 -5.21 -20.51 15.72
CA SER A 42 -4.71 -20.86 17.04
C SER A 42 -3.85 -19.70 17.59
N PRO A 43 -3.66 -19.58 18.92
CA PRO A 43 -2.80 -18.54 19.49
C PRO A 43 -1.37 -18.55 18.93
N ILE A 44 -0.85 -19.74 18.59
CA ILE A 44 0.49 -19.92 18.04
C ILE A 44 0.56 -19.38 16.61
N ASP A 45 -0.43 -19.72 15.77
CA ASP A 45 -0.47 -19.26 14.37
C ASP A 45 -0.79 -17.77 14.28
N TYR A 46 -1.59 -17.25 15.22
CA TYR A 46 -1.85 -15.82 15.35
C TYR A 46 -0.55 -15.06 15.68
N GLY A 47 0.31 -15.63 16.54
CA GLY A 47 1.64 -15.09 16.81
C GLY A 47 2.49 -14.98 15.54
N ALA A 48 2.55 -16.05 14.74
CA ALA A 48 3.26 -16.04 13.46
C ALA A 48 2.68 -14.99 12.49
N TYR A 49 1.36 -14.88 12.40
CA TYR A 49 0.70 -13.84 11.60
C TYR A 49 1.09 -12.42 12.05
N MET A 50 1.11 -12.15 13.36
CA MET A 50 1.49 -10.83 13.90
C MET A 50 2.95 -10.48 13.62
N VAL A 51 3.85 -11.46 13.64
CA VAL A 51 5.25 -11.27 13.24
C VAL A 51 5.34 -10.90 11.76
N LEU A 52 4.59 -11.59 10.89
CA LEU A 52 4.51 -11.26 9.46
C LEU A 52 3.95 -9.86 9.24
N TRP A 53 2.89 -9.50 9.96
CA TRP A 53 2.32 -8.17 9.90
C TRP A 53 3.31 -7.09 10.34
N GLY A 54 4.08 -7.35 11.41
CA GLY A 54 5.16 -6.47 11.84
C GLY A 54 6.22 -6.27 10.77
N MET A 55 6.62 -7.35 10.07
CA MET A 55 7.52 -7.27 8.93
C MET A 55 6.96 -6.36 7.82
N VAL A 56 5.68 -6.51 7.48
CA VAL A 56 5.01 -5.65 6.49
C VAL A 56 5.06 -4.17 6.89
N GLU A 57 4.76 -3.85 8.15
CA GLU A 57 4.80 -2.48 8.65
C GLU A 57 6.21 -1.88 8.58
N MET A 58 7.26 -2.66 8.84
CA MET A 58 8.64 -2.19 8.68
C MET A 58 9.04 -2.02 7.20
N MET A 59 8.51 -2.86 6.31
CA MET A 59 8.80 -2.80 4.88
C MET A 59 8.14 -1.63 4.16
N ALA A 60 7.01 -1.13 4.66
CA ALA A 60 6.32 0.01 4.07
C ALA A 60 7.23 1.26 3.91
N PRO A 61 7.90 1.76 4.96
CA PRO A 61 8.85 2.88 4.83
C PRO A 61 10.13 2.48 4.08
N LEU A 62 10.67 1.28 4.29
CA LEU A 62 11.89 0.80 3.63
C LEU A 62 11.75 0.74 2.10
N SER A 63 10.60 0.27 1.61
CA SER A 63 10.30 0.20 0.18
C SER A 63 10.02 1.57 -0.44
N SER A 64 9.64 2.55 0.38
CA SER A 64 9.22 3.88 -0.08
C SER A 64 10.38 4.69 -0.63
N LEU A 65 11.61 4.50 -0.11
CA LEU A 65 12.83 5.17 -0.59
C LEU A 65 12.67 6.69 -0.81
N GLY A 66 11.84 7.37 0.00
CA GLY A 66 11.55 8.80 -0.14
C GLY A 66 10.63 9.19 -1.31
N MET A 67 10.14 8.22 -2.10
CA MET A 67 9.18 8.49 -3.18
C MET A 67 7.87 9.08 -2.66
N LEU A 68 7.44 8.68 -1.47
CA LEU A 68 6.23 9.22 -0.87
C LEU A 68 6.32 10.74 -0.65
N GLU A 69 7.47 11.22 -0.16
CA GLU A 69 7.74 12.65 0.02
C GLU A 69 7.81 13.37 -1.34
N ALA A 70 8.37 12.72 -2.36
CA ALA A 70 8.39 13.27 -3.71
C ALA A 70 6.98 13.39 -4.32
N VAL A 71 6.10 12.39 -4.13
CA VAL A 71 4.70 12.44 -4.56
C VAL A 71 3.99 13.59 -3.86
N ARG A 72 4.03 13.64 -2.52
CA ARG A 72 3.34 14.67 -1.72
C ARG A 72 3.75 16.09 -2.09
N ARG A 73 5.01 16.29 -2.46
CA ARG A 73 5.51 17.61 -2.87
C ARG A 73 5.18 17.95 -4.32
N PHE A 74 5.55 17.10 -5.28
CA PHE A 74 5.52 17.48 -6.69
C PHE A 74 4.18 17.24 -7.36
N LEU A 75 3.37 16.29 -6.87
CA LEU A 75 2.09 15.95 -7.47
C LEU A 75 1.07 17.11 -7.41
N PRO A 76 0.82 17.76 -6.25
CA PRO A 76 -0.09 18.91 -6.19
C PRO A 76 0.45 20.11 -6.98
N GLU A 77 1.77 20.36 -6.95
CA GLU A 77 2.39 21.43 -7.76
C GLU A 77 2.17 21.24 -9.27
N LEU A 78 2.30 19.99 -9.76
CA LEU A 78 2.06 19.64 -11.16
C LEU A 78 0.58 19.73 -11.54
N ALA A 79 -0.31 19.35 -10.62
CA ALA A 79 -1.76 19.46 -10.82
C ALA A 79 -2.20 20.94 -10.94
N LEU A 80 -1.69 21.81 -10.07
CA LEU A 80 -2.00 23.25 -10.06
C LEU A 80 -1.51 23.98 -11.32
N ARG A 81 -0.37 23.57 -11.87
CA ARG A 81 0.20 24.17 -13.10
C ARG A 81 -0.57 23.81 -14.38
N GLY A 82 -1.54 22.89 -14.31
CA GLY A 82 -2.41 22.57 -15.44
C GLY A 82 -1.69 21.91 -16.62
N ALA A 83 -0.62 21.15 -16.37
CA ALA A 83 0.15 20.42 -17.38
C ALA A 83 -0.21 18.91 -17.36
N PRO A 84 -1.31 18.49 -18.00
CA PRO A 84 -1.84 17.12 -17.86
C PRO A 84 -0.89 16.03 -18.38
N SER A 85 -0.06 16.34 -19.39
CA SER A 85 0.95 15.42 -19.93
C SER A 85 2.09 15.18 -18.94
N ALA A 86 2.58 16.23 -18.28
CA ALA A 86 3.63 16.13 -17.28
C ALA A 86 3.16 15.41 -16.02
N LEU A 87 1.91 15.64 -15.60
CA LEU A 87 1.28 14.94 -14.48
C LEU A 87 1.16 13.43 -14.76
N ALA A 88 0.60 13.06 -15.92
CA ALA A 88 0.44 11.65 -16.30
C ALA A 88 1.80 10.94 -16.44
N TRP A 89 2.81 11.63 -16.98
CA TRP A 89 4.17 11.11 -17.08
C TRP A 89 4.79 10.86 -15.69
N PHE A 90 4.68 11.84 -14.78
CA PHE A 90 5.17 11.73 -13.42
C PHE A 90 4.53 10.55 -12.68
N VAL A 91 3.18 10.48 -12.68
CA VAL A 91 2.44 9.38 -12.05
C VAL A 91 2.84 8.02 -12.62
N ARG A 92 2.97 7.91 -13.95
CA ARG A 92 3.34 6.66 -14.62
C ARG A 92 4.75 6.20 -14.20
N TRP A 93 5.74 7.10 -14.21
CA TRP A 93 7.10 6.74 -13.82
C TRP A 93 7.22 6.40 -12.34
N MET A 94 6.57 7.18 -11.46
CA MET A 94 6.57 6.86 -10.03
C MET A 94 5.91 5.51 -9.75
N THR A 95 4.80 5.22 -10.43
CA THR A 95 4.13 3.91 -10.33
C THR A 95 5.00 2.77 -10.86
N LEU A 96 5.67 2.97 -12.00
CA LEU A 96 6.57 1.95 -12.58
C LEU A 96 7.79 1.68 -11.69
N ILE A 97 8.44 2.73 -11.17
CA ILE A 97 9.59 2.60 -10.26
C ILE A 97 9.15 1.89 -8.98
N ARG A 98 8.00 2.26 -8.42
CA ARG A 98 7.42 1.60 -7.25
C ARG A 98 7.14 0.12 -7.53
N PHE A 99 6.54 -0.20 -8.68
CA PHE A 99 6.27 -1.58 -9.07
C PHE A 99 7.56 -2.39 -9.23
N ALA A 100 8.60 -1.81 -9.85
CA ALA A 100 9.91 -2.46 -9.97
C ALA A 100 10.53 -2.74 -8.59
N ILE A 101 10.48 -1.78 -7.66
CA ILE A 101 10.97 -1.96 -6.29
C ILE A 101 10.17 -3.05 -5.56
N MET A 102 8.86 -3.11 -5.75
CA MET A 102 8.04 -4.18 -5.19
C MET A 102 8.40 -5.55 -5.75
N ILE A 103 8.68 -5.67 -7.05
CA ILE A 103 9.16 -6.92 -7.65
C ILE A 103 10.51 -7.32 -7.04
N ILE A 104 11.44 -6.38 -6.90
CA ILE A 104 12.76 -6.65 -6.31
C ILE A 104 12.62 -7.15 -4.87
N TRP A 105 11.83 -6.46 -4.04
CA TRP A 105 11.58 -6.90 -2.67
C TRP A 105 10.90 -8.27 -2.61
N THR A 106 9.95 -8.54 -3.52
CA THR A 106 9.29 -9.85 -3.62
C THR A 106 10.29 -10.95 -3.91
N ALA A 107 11.13 -10.75 -4.93
CA ALA A 107 12.14 -11.72 -5.32
C ALA A 107 13.13 -11.96 -4.17
N LEU A 108 13.53 -10.90 -3.47
CA LEU A 108 14.44 -10.98 -2.33
C LEU A 108 13.83 -11.77 -1.17
N ILE A 109 12.62 -11.41 -0.72
CA ILE A 109 11.94 -12.13 0.39
C ILE A 109 11.70 -13.59 0.02
N SER A 110 11.28 -13.86 -1.22
CA SER A 110 11.01 -15.23 -1.67
C SER A 110 12.29 -16.07 -1.72
N ALA A 111 13.41 -15.50 -2.17
CA ALA A 111 14.70 -16.19 -2.25
C ALA A 111 15.28 -16.51 -0.86
N PHE A 112 15.10 -15.59 0.10
CA PHE A 112 15.61 -15.74 1.47
C PHE A 112 14.53 -16.18 2.47
N TRP A 113 13.39 -16.69 1.99
CA TRP A 113 12.22 -16.97 2.84
C TRP A 113 12.51 -17.97 3.95
N LEU A 114 13.23 -19.05 3.63
CA LEU A 114 13.59 -20.09 4.60
C LEU A 114 14.50 -19.54 5.71
N ASP A 115 15.49 -18.73 5.33
CA ASP A 115 16.40 -18.11 6.31
C ASP A 115 15.68 -17.09 7.20
N ILE A 116 14.82 -16.25 6.59
CA ILE A 116 14.03 -15.24 7.31
C ILE A 116 13.05 -15.93 8.27
N SER A 117 12.30 -16.92 7.81
CA SER A 117 11.30 -17.62 8.63
C SER A 117 11.94 -18.44 9.75
N ALA A 118 13.10 -19.06 9.50
CA ALA A 118 13.88 -19.71 10.55
C ALA A 118 14.38 -18.70 11.60
N TRP A 119 14.89 -17.54 11.16
CA TRP A 119 15.33 -16.47 12.06
C TRP A 119 14.18 -15.88 12.90
N LEU A 120 12.97 -15.81 12.32
CA LEU A 120 11.74 -15.39 13.01
C LEU A 120 11.17 -16.47 13.95
N GLY A 121 11.77 -17.67 13.98
CA GLY A 121 11.38 -18.76 14.87
C GLY A 121 10.18 -19.59 14.39
N PHE A 122 9.90 -19.61 13.09
CA PHE A 122 8.77 -20.36 12.53
C PHE A 122 9.08 -21.85 12.46
N SER A 123 8.10 -22.67 12.82
CA SER A 123 8.18 -24.13 12.68
C SER A 123 8.15 -24.56 11.20
N THR A 124 8.74 -25.72 10.86
CA THR A 124 8.77 -26.24 9.48
C THR A 124 7.41 -26.26 8.77
N PRO A 125 6.27 -26.70 9.37
CA PRO A 125 4.98 -26.63 8.70
C PRO A 125 4.47 -25.19 8.50
N GLN A 126 4.86 -24.25 9.38
CA GLN A 126 4.51 -22.84 9.21
C GLN A 126 5.28 -22.20 8.07
N GLN A 127 6.55 -22.58 7.83
CA GLN A 127 7.37 -22.02 6.75
C GLN A 127 6.74 -22.24 5.37
N ASP A 128 6.19 -23.43 5.12
CA ASP A 128 5.51 -23.76 3.86
C ASP A 128 4.17 -23.01 3.72
N ALA A 129 3.38 -22.93 4.79
CA ALA A 129 2.07 -22.27 4.77
C ALA A 129 2.17 -20.74 4.62
N THR A 130 3.25 -20.14 5.13
CA THR A 130 3.47 -18.69 5.16
C THR A 130 4.15 -18.15 3.90
N LEU A 131 4.57 -19.01 2.97
CA LEU A 131 5.09 -18.59 1.67
C LEU A 131 4.04 -17.78 0.87
N VAL A 132 2.75 -18.11 1.03
CA VAL A 132 1.63 -17.33 0.48
C VAL A 132 1.52 -15.94 1.12
N ALA A 133 2.00 -15.77 2.36
CA ALA A 133 1.98 -14.48 3.05
C ALA A 133 2.90 -13.45 2.38
N VAL A 134 3.89 -13.86 1.58
CA VAL A 134 4.70 -12.96 0.75
C VAL A 134 3.80 -12.19 -0.24
N GLY A 135 2.76 -12.82 -0.78
CA GLY A 135 1.76 -12.15 -1.62
C GLY A 135 1.02 -11.05 -0.85
N LEU A 136 0.74 -11.27 0.43
CA LEU A 136 0.09 -10.33 1.34
C LEU A 136 0.95 -9.06 1.53
N ILE A 137 2.26 -9.22 1.71
CA ILE A 137 3.22 -8.11 1.83
C ILE A 137 3.13 -7.20 0.60
N ILE A 138 3.11 -7.79 -0.60
CA ILE A 138 3.07 -7.06 -1.87
C ILE A 138 1.74 -6.32 -2.01
N THR A 139 0.62 -7.01 -1.82
CA THR A 139 -0.71 -6.42 -1.99
C THR A 139 -0.93 -5.26 -1.03
N VAL A 140 -0.50 -5.39 0.23
CA VAL A 140 -0.64 -4.34 1.25
C VAL A 140 0.23 -3.13 0.92
N ILE A 141 1.51 -3.33 0.60
CA ILE A 141 2.43 -2.23 0.30
C ILE A 141 2.02 -1.47 -0.97
N GLY A 142 1.51 -2.19 -1.98
CA GLY A 142 0.99 -1.59 -3.21
C GLY A 142 -0.27 -0.77 -2.98
N PHE A 143 -1.23 -1.32 -2.24
CA PHE A 143 -2.49 -0.64 -1.94
C PHE A 143 -2.28 0.61 -1.08
N ARG A 144 -1.36 0.55 -0.10
CA ARG A 144 -1.00 1.69 0.74
C ARG A 144 -0.46 2.84 -0.09
N TYR A 145 0.48 2.57 -1.01
CA TYR A 145 1.04 3.59 -1.89
C TYR A 145 -0.01 4.24 -2.81
N ALA A 146 -0.90 3.44 -3.40
CA ALA A 146 -1.98 3.98 -4.23
C ALA A 146 -2.94 4.87 -3.42
N SER A 147 -3.25 4.48 -2.19
CA SER A 147 -4.10 5.25 -1.28
C SER A 147 -3.46 6.60 -0.93
N GLU A 148 -2.16 6.60 -0.60
CA GLU A 148 -1.45 7.84 -0.26
C GLU A 148 -1.29 8.78 -1.46
N MET A 149 -1.11 8.25 -2.68
CA MET A 149 -1.09 9.07 -3.89
C MET A 149 -2.44 9.76 -4.13
N LEU A 150 -3.56 9.08 -3.87
CA LEU A 150 -4.90 9.67 -3.94
C LEU A 150 -5.13 10.71 -2.84
N GLU A 151 -4.68 10.45 -1.62
CA GLU A 151 -4.78 11.41 -0.50
C GLU A 151 -4.01 12.70 -0.80
N SER A 152 -2.82 12.62 -1.40
CA SER A 152 -2.03 13.80 -1.77
C SER A 152 -2.66 14.71 -2.84
N LEU A 153 -3.71 14.25 -3.53
CA LEU A 153 -4.49 15.06 -4.47
C LEU A 153 -5.70 15.75 -3.82
N LEU A 154 -6.05 15.35 -2.59
CA LEU A 154 -7.15 15.91 -1.80
C LEU A 154 -6.68 17.02 -0.85
N GLU A 155 -5.39 17.03 -0.49
CA GLU A 155 -4.68 18.09 0.25
C GLU A 155 -4.40 19.31 -0.63
#